data_AF-A0A8C2IHK6-F1
#
_entry.id   AF-A0A8C2IHK6-F1
#
_cell.length_a   1.000
_cell.length_b   1.000
_cell.length_c   1.000
_cell.angle_alpha   90.00
_cell.angle_beta   90.00
_cell.angle_gamma   90.00
#
_symmetry.space_group_name_H-M   'P 1'
#
loop_
_entity.id
_entity.type
_entity.pdbx_description
1 polymer ?
#
loop_
_entity_poly.entity_id
_entity_poly.type
_entity_poly.pdbx_seq_one_letter_code
_entity_poly.pdbx_strand_id
1 'polypeptide(L)'
;MERFYTCSCFFSDNIFLEEYKLHVRFVSENQFRKDYQNILRSLGCVSESQFRDVLGKIHAEIERRQHYALKSAERAATIKEIYTPLHQHVYYLKESFLDPEFLQLVKYCTSTDATMEGLMNLIQTEAVPRVFRFPVFRKEFCKDFIEELEHFEQSDAPKGRPNTMNNYGILLNELGFDESFITPLREVYLHPLTALLYSDCGGSCLDSHKAFVVKYAMREDLDLSYHYDNAEVTLNVSLGKDFTEGNLFFGDMRQVPLSETECVEVEHHVTEGLLHRGQHMHGALPISSGTRWNLIIWMRASRERNKLCPMCGLISVSS
;
A
#
# COMPACT_ATOMS: atom_id res chain seq x y z
N MET A 1 1.98 -6.23 -24.82
CA MET A 1 1.22 -5.33 -23.94
C MET A 1 0.41 -6.21 -23.02
N GLU A 2 0.77 -6.29 -21.75
CA GLU A 2 0.03 -7.10 -20.77
C GLU A 2 -1.33 -6.45 -20.49
N ARG A 3 -2.37 -7.27 -20.34
CA ARG A 3 -3.73 -6.80 -20.04
C ARG A 3 -3.92 -6.79 -18.54
N PHE A 4 -4.42 -5.69 -18.00
CA PHE A 4 -4.79 -5.59 -16.59
C PHE A 4 -6.31 -5.79 -16.45
N TYR A 5 -6.72 -6.82 -15.71
CA TYR A 5 -8.13 -7.04 -15.40
C TYR A 5 -8.50 -6.49 -14.02
N THR A 6 -9.67 -5.85 -13.93
CA THR A 6 -10.29 -5.51 -12.65
C THR A 6 -11.36 -6.55 -12.35
N CYS A 7 -11.22 -7.28 -11.25
CA CYS A 7 -12.24 -8.24 -10.84
C CYS A 7 -13.52 -7.51 -10.41
N SER A 8 -14.69 -8.03 -10.79
CA SER A 8 -15.99 -7.47 -10.43
C SER A 8 -16.20 -7.33 -8.92
N CYS A 9 -15.52 -8.16 -8.10
CA CYS A 9 -15.56 -8.04 -6.64
C CYS A 9 -15.09 -6.67 -6.14
N PHE A 10 -14.29 -5.93 -6.92
CA PHE A 10 -13.93 -4.57 -6.58
C PHE A 10 -15.16 -3.68 -6.38
N PHE A 11 -16.26 -3.92 -7.09
CA PHE A 11 -17.48 -3.14 -6.98
C PHE A 11 -18.50 -3.70 -5.99
N SER A 12 -18.30 -4.90 -5.43
CA SER A 12 -19.27 -5.56 -4.56
C SER A 12 -18.75 -5.98 -3.20
N ASP A 13 -17.45 -6.20 -3.04
CA ASP A 13 -16.87 -6.83 -1.85
C ASP A 13 -15.97 -5.85 -1.07
N ASN A 14 -15.74 -6.14 0.21
CA ASN A 14 -14.91 -5.35 1.12
C ASN A 14 -15.29 -3.86 1.15
N ILE A 15 -16.60 -3.56 1.19
CA ILE A 15 -17.09 -2.21 1.47
C ILE A 15 -17.05 -2.02 2.98
N PHE A 16 -16.25 -1.06 3.46
CA PHE A 16 -16.10 -0.82 4.90
C PHE A 16 -17.17 0.16 5.39
N LEU A 17 -17.91 -0.25 6.42
CA LEU A 17 -18.86 0.58 7.14
C LEU A 17 -18.22 1.01 8.46
N GLU A 18 -17.66 2.21 8.47
CA GLU A 18 -16.86 2.76 9.58
C GLU A 18 -17.62 2.76 10.91
N GLU A 19 -18.89 3.17 10.90
CA GLU A 19 -19.70 3.28 12.13
C GLU A 19 -19.92 1.92 12.81
N TYR A 20 -19.84 0.84 12.03
CA TYR A 20 -20.07 -0.52 12.50
C TYR A 20 -18.77 -1.33 12.54
N LYS A 21 -17.64 -0.74 12.11
CA LYS A 21 -16.34 -1.41 11.93
C LYS A 21 -16.47 -2.74 11.18
N LEU A 22 -17.29 -2.75 10.13
CA LEU A 22 -17.72 -3.97 9.44
C LEU A 22 -17.44 -3.89 7.95
N HIS A 23 -16.76 -4.91 7.40
CA HIS A 23 -16.68 -5.11 5.96
C HIS A 23 -17.89 -5.90 5.46
N VAL A 24 -18.51 -5.41 4.39
CA VAL A 24 -19.70 -6.02 3.80
C VAL A 24 -19.53 -6.29 2.31
N ARG A 25 -20.34 -7.25 1.84
CA ARG A 25 -20.58 -7.53 0.43
C ARG A 25 -21.96 -7.02 0.03
N PHE A 26 -22.04 -6.32 -1.10
CA PHE A 26 -23.27 -5.78 -1.67
C PHE A 26 -23.43 -6.16 -3.14
N VAL A 27 -24.45 -6.97 -3.42
CA VAL A 27 -24.88 -7.32 -4.78
C VAL A 27 -26.29 -6.79 -5.07
N SER A 28 -27.15 -6.79 -4.06
CA SER A 28 -28.51 -6.22 -4.11
C SER A 28 -28.99 -5.92 -2.70
N GLU A 29 -29.98 -5.03 -2.55
CA GLU A 29 -30.58 -4.76 -1.24
C GLU A 29 -31.17 -6.03 -0.60
N ASN A 30 -31.77 -6.93 -1.40
CA ASN A 30 -32.31 -8.19 -0.90
C ASN A 30 -31.23 -9.10 -0.30
N GLN A 31 -30.09 -9.26 -0.99
CA GLN A 31 -28.96 -10.00 -0.46
C GLN A 31 -28.40 -9.33 0.79
N PHE A 32 -28.22 -8.01 0.75
CA PHE A 32 -27.66 -7.25 1.86
C PHE A 32 -28.51 -7.33 3.13
N ARG A 33 -29.85 -7.22 3.00
CA ARG A 33 -30.79 -7.41 4.11
C ARG A 33 -30.69 -8.81 4.69
N LYS A 34 -30.70 -9.82 3.84
CA LYS A 34 -30.62 -11.22 4.27
C LYS A 34 -29.35 -11.50 5.09
N ASP A 35 -28.22 -10.98 4.64
CA ASP A 35 -26.92 -11.34 5.20
C ASP A 35 -26.53 -10.45 6.40
N TYR A 36 -26.87 -9.15 6.38
CA TYR A 36 -26.33 -8.17 7.32
C TYR A 36 -27.37 -7.47 8.21
N GLN A 37 -28.67 -7.55 7.95
CA GLN A 37 -29.67 -6.78 8.73
C GLN A 37 -29.64 -7.10 10.22
N ASN A 38 -29.52 -8.38 10.60
CA ASN A 38 -29.46 -8.79 12.00
C ASN A 38 -28.15 -8.36 12.68
N ILE A 39 -27.02 -8.45 11.95
CA ILE A 39 -25.70 -8.03 12.44
C ILE A 39 -25.69 -6.51 12.65
N LEU A 40 -26.17 -5.73 11.68
CA LEU A 40 -26.25 -4.28 11.80
C LEU A 40 -27.17 -3.86 12.94
N ARG A 41 -28.29 -4.57 13.16
CA ARG A 41 -29.17 -4.34 14.32
C ARG A 41 -28.46 -4.57 15.65
N SER A 42 -27.69 -5.65 15.79
CA SER A 42 -26.92 -5.90 17.02
C SER A 42 -25.79 -4.88 17.22
N LEU A 43 -25.35 -4.21 16.15
CA LEU A 43 -24.38 -3.10 16.18
C LEU A 43 -25.05 -1.71 16.25
N GLY A 44 -26.36 -1.62 16.47
CA GLY A 44 -27.06 -0.36 16.74
C GLY A 44 -27.84 0.26 15.57
N CYS A 45 -27.87 -0.37 14.38
CA CYS A 45 -28.74 0.02 13.26
C CYS A 45 -30.18 -0.49 13.47
N VAL A 46 -30.93 0.15 14.36
CA VAL A 46 -32.24 -0.33 14.83
C VAL A 46 -33.44 0.19 14.02
N SER A 47 -33.27 1.27 13.25
CA SER A 47 -34.34 1.90 12.47
C SER A 47 -34.17 1.73 10.95
N GLU A 48 -35.28 1.77 10.21
CA GLU A 48 -35.22 1.78 8.73
C GLU A 48 -34.55 3.04 8.17
N SER A 49 -34.53 4.15 8.92
CA SER A 49 -33.78 5.34 8.49
C SER A 49 -32.27 5.09 8.51
N GLN A 50 -31.76 4.56 9.61
CA GLN A 50 -30.34 4.20 9.71
C GLN A 50 -29.95 3.17 8.65
N PHE A 51 -30.83 2.19 8.37
CA PHE A 51 -30.56 1.21 7.32
C PHE A 51 -30.50 1.84 5.92
N ARG A 52 -31.37 2.82 5.62
CA ARG A 52 -31.27 3.60 4.37
C ARG A 52 -29.97 4.41 4.30
N ASP A 53 -29.52 4.98 5.42
CA ASP A 53 -28.25 5.72 5.46
C ASP A 53 -27.07 4.78 5.17
N VAL A 54 -27.09 3.55 5.71
CA VAL A 54 -26.12 2.49 5.38
C VAL A 54 -26.12 2.17 3.89
N LEU A 55 -27.30 1.96 3.30
CA LEU A 55 -27.41 1.72 1.86
C LEU A 55 -26.88 2.90 1.05
N GLY A 56 -27.17 4.14 1.45
CA GLY A 56 -26.65 5.34 0.80
C GLY A 56 -25.12 5.36 0.78
N LYS A 57 -24.47 5.05 1.90
CA LYS A 57 -23.00 4.94 1.99
C LYS A 57 -22.43 3.85 1.09
N ILE A 58 -23.09 2.70 1.04
CA ILE A 58 -22.69 1.60 0.16
C ILE A 58 -22.74 2.04 -1.31
N HIS A 59 -23.85 2.64 -1.75
CA HIS A 59 -23.99 3.10 -3.13
C HIS A 59 -22.96 4.19 -3.48
N ALA A 60 -22.73 5.13 -2.57
CA ALA A 60 -21.71 6.16 -2.75
C ALA A 60 -20.29 5.56 -2.89
N GLU A 61 -19.95 4.54 -2.11
CA GLU A 61 -18.66 3.84 -2.23
C GLU A 61 -18.55 3.07 -3.56
N ILE A 62 -19.62 2.41 -4.01
CA ILE A 62 -19.66 1.72 -5.31
C ILE A 62 -19.46 2.73 -6.45
N GLU A 63 -20.19 3.84 -6.43
CA GLU A 63 -20.08 4.91 -7.42
C GLU A 63 -18.67 5.52 -7.43
N ARG A 64 -18.09 5.74 -6.25
CA ARG A 64 -16.70 6.20 -6.12
C ARG A 64 -15.71 5.22 -6.76
N ARG A 65 -15.90 3.90 -6.56
CA ARG A 65 -15.05 2.86 -7.16
C ARG A 65 -15.21 2.81 -8.67
N GLN A 66 -16.42 2.95 -9.20
CA GLN A 66 -16.70 3.01 -10.65
C GLN A 66 -16.01 4.18 -11.33
N HIS A 67 -15.98 5.35 -10.69
CA HIS A 67 -15.35 6.55 -11.23
C HIS A 67 -13.90 6.76 -10.78
N TYR A 68 -13.30 5.80 -10.06
CA TYR A 68 -12.00 5.96 -9.42
C TYR A 68 -10.90 6.36 -10.40
N ALA A 69 -10.77 5.65 -11.51
CA ALA A 69 -9.72 5.89 -12.51
C ALA A 69 -9.87 7.27 -13.17
N LEU A 70 -11.10 7.62 -13.58
CA LEU A 70 -11.40 8.93 -14.17
C LEU A 70 -11.08 10.07 -13.18
N LYS A 71 -11.56 9.97 -11.94
CA LYS A 71 -11.34 10.98 -10.90
C LYS A 71 -9.86 11.12 -10.53
N SER A 72 -9.11 10.03 -10.56
CA SER A 72 -7.65 10.07 -10.34
C SER A 72 -6.94 10.82 -11.47
N ALA A 73 -7.31 10.55 -12.73
CA ALA A 73 -6.76 11.27 -13.89
C ALA A 73 -7.12 12.77 -13.89
N GLU A 74 -8.36 13.13 -13.54
CA GLU A 74 -8.79 14.53 -13.39
C GLU A 74 -7.98 15.26 -12.31
N ARG A 75 -7.74 14.62 -11.15
CA ARG A 75 -6.90 15.18 -10.09
C ARG A 75 -5.46 15.36 -10.55
N ALA A 76 -4.86 14.34 -11.17
CA ALA A 76 -3.49 14.41 -11.68
C ALA A 76 -3.31 15.54 -12.70
N ALA A 77 -4.28 15.72 -13.61
CA ALA A 77 -4.28 16.82 -14.56
C ALA A 77 -4.35 18.19 -13.86
N THR A 78 -5.26 18.32 -12.88
CA THR A 78 -5.41 19.56 -12.09
C THR A 78 -4.13 19.88 -11.31
N ILE A 79 -3.54 18.89 -10.61
CA ILE A 79 -2.28 19.04 -9.86
C ILE A 79 -1.20 19.57 -10.79
N LYS A 80 -1.04 18.96 -11.97
CA LYS A 80 -0.05 19.38 -12.97
C LYS A 80 -0.22 20.83 -13.44
N GLU A 81 -1.45 21.36 -13.44
CA GLU A 81 -1.74 22.73 -13.86
C GLU A 81 -1.45 23.77 -12.76
N ILE A 82 -1.73 23.45 -11.49
CA ILE A 82 -1.75 24.47 -10.42
C ILE A 82 -0.65 24.30 -9.38
N TYR A 83 -0.08 23.11 -9.23
CA TYR A 83 0.95 22.85 -8.24
C TYR A 83 2.35 23.13 -8.80
N THR A 84 3.14 23.90 -8.07
CA THR A 84 4.55 24.17 -8.40
C THR A 84 5.45 23.41 -7.42
N PRO A 85 6.23 22.43 -7.88
CA PRO A 85 7.16 21.68 -7.02
C PRO A 85 8.17 22.58 -6.31
N LEU A 86 8.47 22.25 -5.05
CA LEU A 86 9.55 22.86 -4.28
C LEU A 86 10.91 22.27 -4.67
N HIS A 87 10.97 20.94 -4.80
CA HIS A 87 12.17 20.16 -5.09
C HIS A 87 11.99 19.38 -6.40
N GLN A 88 12.05 20.07 -7.55
CA GLN A 88 11.83 19.44 -8.86
C GLN A 88 12.76 18.23 -9.14
N HIS A 89 13.94 18.19 -8.52
CA HIS A 89 14.88 17.08 -8.72
C HIS A 89 14.43 15.75 -8.13
N VAL A 90 13.50 15.73 -7.16
CA VAL A 90 13.07 14.47 -6.51
C VAL A 90 12.12 13.64 -7.38
N TYR A 91 11.54 14.23 -8.44
CA TYR A 91 10.61 13.56 -9.37
C TYR A 91 11.30 12.57 -10.34
N TYR A 92 12.63 12.59 -10.39
CA TYR A 92 13.42 11.76 -11.29
C TYR A 92 14.38 10.92 -10.47
N LEU A 93 14.24 9.60 -10.49
CA LEU A 93 15.10 8.72 -9.72
C LEU A 93 16.56 8.89 -10.15
N LYS A 94 17.44 9.07 -9.18
CA LYS A 94 18.89 9.10 -9.36
C LYS A 94 19.51 8.06 -8.45
N GLU A 95 20.55 7.39 -8.93
CA GLU A 95 21.33 6.46 -8.09
C GLU A 95 21.93 7.16 -6.86
N SER A 96 22.18 8.47 -6.94
CA SER A 96 22.61 9.30 -5.80
C SER A 96 21.58 9.38 -4.68
N PHE A 97 20.31 9.02 -4.91
CA PHE A 97 19.28 8.95 -3.87
C PHE A 97 19.28 7.63 -3.12
N LEU A 98 19.84 6.57 -3.73
CA LEU A 98 19.81 5.22 -3.20
C LEU A 98 20.97 4.96 -2.25
N ASP A 99 20.71 4.20 -1.20
CA ASP A 99 21.73 3.83 -0.23
C ASP A 99 22.81 2.92 -0.87
N PRO A 100 24.11 3.10 -0.56
CA PRO A 100 25.17 2.22 -1.07
C PRO A 100 24.94 0.73 -0.80
N GLU A 101 24.39 0.36 0.36
CA GLU A 101 24.12 -1.03 0.70
C GLU A 101 23.01 -1.59 -0.18
N PHE A 102 21.96 -0.80 -0.45
CA PHE A 102 20.92 -1.19 -1.39
C PHE A 102 21.49 -1.47 -2.78
N LEU A 103 22.35 -0.58 -3.29
CA LEU A 103 23.00 -0.76 -4.59
C LEU A 103 23.89 -2.01 -4.63
N GLN A 104 24.53 -2.37 -3.51
CA GLN A 104 25.29 -3.61 -3.40
C GLN A 104 24.38 -4.85 -3.48
N LEU A 105 23.21 -4.83 -2.82
CA LEU A 105 22.21 -5.89 -2.93
C LEU A 105 21.73 -6.05 -4.37
N VAL A 106 21.37 -4.96 -5.03
CA VAL A 106 20.94 -4.96 -6.44
C VAL A 106 22.05 -5.54 -7.34
N LYS A 107 23.28 -5.07 -7.17
CA LYS A 107 24.44 -5.58 -7.92
C LYS A 107 24.62 -7.09 -7.72
N TYR A 108 24.51 -7.57 -6.48
CA TYR A 108 24.57 -9.01 -6.20
C TYR A 108 23.46 -9.77 -6.93
N CYS A 109 22.20 -9.34 -6.80
CA CYS A 109 21.04 -9.99 -7.42
C CYS A 109 21.08 -10.02 -8.95
N THR A 110 21.77 -9.06 -9.58
CA THR A 110 21.97 -9.03 -11.04
C THR A 110 23.16 -9.86 -11.55
N SER A 111 23.96 -10.44 -10.65
CA SER A 111 25.10 -11.28 -11.03
C SER A 111 24.65 -12.68 -11.48
N THR A 112 25.47 -13.35 -12.30
CA THR A 112 25.16 -14.69 -12.84
C THR A 112 25.07 -15.78 -11.78
N ASP A 113 25.81 -15.61 -10.68
CA ASP A 113 25.91 -16.59 -9.58
C ASP A 113 25.01 -16.21 -8.40
N ALA A 114 24.07 -15.29 -8.60
CA ALA A 114 23.16 -14.84 -7.55
C ALA A 114 22.27 -16.01 -7.08
N THR A 115 22.31 -16.31 -5.79
CA THR A 115 21.44 -17.30 -5.16
C THR A 115 20.65 -16.66 -4.04
N MET A 116 19.51 -17.28 -3.69
CA MET A 116 18.75 -16.85 -2.52
C MET A 116 19.62 -16.96 -1.25
N GLU A 117 20.35 -18.05 -1.06
CA GLU A 117 21.24 -18.24 0.09
C GLU A 117 22.30 -17.14 0.20
N GLY A 118 22.96 -16.77 -0.91
CA GLY A 118 23.96 -15.71 -0.88
C GLY A 118 23.35 -14.34 -0.63
N LEU A 119 22.15 -14.05 -1.13
CA LEU A 119 21.42 -12.82 -0.79
C LEU A 119 21.04 -12.78 0.69
N MET A 120 20.62 -13.91 1.26
CA MET A 120 20.26 -14.04 2.68
C MET A 120 21.45 -13.76 3.62
N ASN A 121 22.69 -13.92 3.15
CA ASN A 121 23.89 -13.56 3.89
C ASN A 121 24.23 -12.06 3.83
N LEU A 122 23.58 -11.31 2.95
CA LEU A 122 23.81 -9.87 2.74
C LEU A 122 22.67 -8.99 3.27
N ILE A 123 21.45 -9.53 3.31
CA ILE A 123 20.24 -8.80 3.72
C ILE A 123 19.90 -9.08 5.18
N GLN A 124 19.39 -8.07 5.89
CA GLN A 124 18.91 -8.27 7.24
C GLN A 124 17.55 -8.98 7.24
N THR A 125 17.47 -10.09 7.98
CA THR A 125 16.23 -10.82 8.20
C THR A 125 15.56 -10.39 9.48
N GLU A 126 14.24 -10.25 9.45
CA GLU A 126 13.46 -10.05 10.67
C GLU A 126 13.07 -11.38 11.31
N ALA A 127 12.60 -11.35 12.57
CA ALA A 127 12.05 -12.52 13.24
C ALA A 127 10.83 -13.10 12.49
N VAL A 128 10.21 -12.31 11.62
CA VAL A 128 9.10 -12.72 10.75
C VAL A 128 9.66 -13.38 9.49
N PRO A 129 9.29 -14.64 9.19
CA PRO A 129 9.73 -15.31 7.97
C PRO A 129 9.39 -14.50 6.72
N ARG A 130 10.37 -14.35 5.81
CA ARG A 130 10.19 -13.68 4.50
C ARG A 130 9.79 -12.20 4.59
N VAL A 131 10.10 -11.54 5.70
CA VAL A 131 10.17 -10.09 5.82
C VAL A 131 11.65 -9.71 5.87
N PHE A 132 12.06 -8.83 4.95
CA PHE A 132 13.46 -8.43 4.81
C PHE A 132 13.60 -6.94 5.01
N ARG A 133 14.65 -6.54 5.72
CA ARG A 133 14.99 -5.16 6.01
C ARG A 133 16.29 -4.78 5.29
N PHE A 134 16.32 -3.59 4.73
CA PHE A 134 17.52 -3.01 4.15
C PHE A 134 17.39 -1.48 4.05
N PRO A 135 18.50 -0.73 4.13
CA PRO A 135 18.54 0.68 3.73
C PRO A 135 18.05 0.83 2.29
N VAL A 136 17.26 1.86 1.98
CA VAL A 136 16.77 2.11 0.61
C VAL A 136 17.28 3.44 0.09
N PHE A 137 17.10 4.50 0.87
CA PHE A 137 17.42 5.86 0.45
C PHE A 137 18.46 6.51 1.36
N ARG A 138 19.23 7.45 0.80
CA ARG A 138 20.07 8.33 1.58
C ARG A 138 19.23 9.35 2.35
N LYS A 139 19.71 9.74 3.55
CA LYS A 139 19.03 10.72 4.43
C LYS A 139 18.77 12.06 3.73
N GLU A 140 19.70 12.52 2.91
CA GLU A 140 19.59 13.78 2.17
C GLU A 140 18.41 13.75 1.20
N PHE A 141 18.24 12.64 0.48
CA PHE A 141 17.07 12.47 -0.40
C PHE A 141 15.78 12.42 0.41
N CYS A 142 15.73 11.64 1.49
CA CYS A 142 14.54 11.56 2.34
C CYS A 142 14.09 12.93 2.85
N LYS A 143 15.04 13.79 3.20
CA LYS A 143 14.76 15.16 3.63
C LYS A 143 14.09 15.98 2.51
N ASP A 144 14.71 16.07 1.34
CA ASP A 144 14.16 16.83 0.20
C ASP A 144 12.79 16.26 -0.22
N PHE A 145 12.64 14.93 -0.19
CA PHE A 145 11.39 14.29 -0.54
C PHE A 145 10.28 14.59 0.46
N ILE A 146 10.56 14.56 1.78
CA ILE A 146 9.59 14.97 2.80
C ILE A 146 9.21 16.45 2.65
N GLU A 147 10.18 17.34 2.42
CA GLU A 147 9.90 18.78 2.21
C GLU A 147 8.98 19.02 1.00
N GLU A 148 9.18 18.28 -0.10
CA GLU A 148 8.29 18.31 -1.27
C GLU A 148 6.87 17.85 -0.94
N LEU A 149 6.75 16.75 -0.19
CA LEU A 149 5.45 16.20 0.19
C LEU A 149 4.70 17.14 1.15
N GLU A 150 5.39 17.75 2.12
CA GLU A 150 4.81 18.74 3.03
C GLU A 150 4.37 20.01 2.28
N HIS A 151 5.14 20.45 1.29
CA HIS A 151 4.76 21.56 0.40
C HIS A 151 3.49 21.23 -0.40
N PHE A 152 3.39 20.00 -0.93
CA PHE A 152 2.18 19.55 -1.61
C PHE A 152 0.97 19.47 -0.67
N GLU A 153 1.15 18.95 0.56
CA GLU A 153 0.08 18.90 1.57
C GLU A 153 -0.49 20.30 1.87
N GLN A 154 0.36 21.31 1.94
CA GLN A 154 -0.01 22.70 2.25
C GLN A 154 -0.63 23.46 1.07
N SER A 155 -0.53 22.92 -0.15
CA SER A 155 -1.07 23.57 -1.34
C SER A 155 -2.60 23.42 -1.48
N ASP A 156 -3.23 24.26 -2.31
CA ASP A 156 -4.64 24.14 -2.67
C ASP A 156 -4.93 23.01 -3.69
N ALA A 157 -3.91 22.25 -4.09
CA ALA A 157 -4.08 21.19 -5.07
C ALA A 157 -4.98 20.05 -4.55
N PRO A 158 -5.82 19.44 -5.41
CA PRO A 158 -6.71 18.38 -4.99
C PRO A 158 -5.92 17.14 -4.56
N LYS A 159 -6.37 16.47 -3.50
CA LYS A 159 -5.69 15.30 -2.91
C LYS A 159 -6.60 14.09 -2.96
N GLY A 160 -6.11 12.99 -3.55
CA GLY A 160 -6.79 11.70 -3.49
C GLY A 160 -6.49 10.97 -2.18
N ARG A 161 -7.39 10.06 -1.77
CA ARG A 161 -7.15 9.20 -0.61
C ARG A 161 -6.17 8.06 -0.97
N PRO A 162 -5.09 7.83 -0.19
CA PRO A 162 -4.11 6.77 -0.47
C PRO A 162 -4.73 5.37 -0.54
N ASN A 163 -5.52 5.03 0.48
CA ASN A 163 -6.26 3.77 0.57
C ASN A 163 -7.54 3.97 1.41
N THR A 164 -8.26 2.88 1.69
CA THR A 164 -9.53 2.93 2.43
C THR A 164 -9.36 3.11 3.94
N MET A 165 -8.14 2.96 4.46
CA MET A 165 -7.82 2.96 5.88
C MET A 165 -6.98 4.18 6.33
N ASN A 166 -6.37 4.90 5.38
CA ASN A 166 -5.64 6.13 5.65
C ASN A 166 -6.42 7.35 5.14
N ASN A 167 -6.62 8.31 6.04
CA ASN A 167 -7.22 9.60 5.73
C ASN A 167 -6.17 10.60 5.23
N TYR A 168 -4.92 10.44 5.65
CA TYR A 168 -3.81 11.33 5.36
C TYR A 168 -2.71 10.64 4.56
N GLY A 169 -2.23 11.33 3.53
CA GLY A 169 -1.19 10.83 2.65
C GLY A 169 -1.35 11.29 1.20
N ILE A 170 -0.41 10.87 0.35
CA ILE A 170 -0.25 11.36 -1.01
C ILE A 170 -0.14 10.19 -1.98
N LEU A 171 -0.97 10.23 -3.03
CA LEU A 171 -0.88 9.31 -4.17
C LEU A 171 0.21 9.79 -5.13
N LEU A 172 1.31 9.05 -5.24
CA LEU A 172 2.49 9.48 -6.00
C LEU A 172 2.25 9.48 -7.51
N ASN A 173 1.34 8.64 -8.00
CA ASN A 173 0.92 8.64 -9.40
C ASN A 173 0.21 9.95 -9.78
N GLU A 174 -0.60 10.52 -8.86
CA GLU A 174 -1.32 11.79 -9.10
C GLU A 174 -0.37 12.99 -9.05
N LEU A 175 0.71 12.88 -8.28
CA LEU A 175 1.74 13.91 -8.19
C LEU A 175 2.78 13.80 -9.32
N GLY A 176 2.82 12.69 -10.09
CA GLY A 176 3.67 12.54 -11.27
C GLY A 176 5.00 11.81 -11.05
N PHE A 177 5.10 10.99 -10.00
CA PHE A 177 6.31 10.22 -9.68
C PHE A 177 6.41 8.86 -10.38
N ASP A 178 5.33 8.32 -10.95
CA ASP A 178 5.33 6.95 -11.48
C ASP A 178 6.38 6.75 -12.59
N GLU A 179 6.29 7.49 -13.69
CA GLU A 179 7.11 7.24 -14.89
C GLU A 179 8.62 7.42 -14.67
N SER A 180 9.00 8.49 -13.97
CA SER A 180 10.41 8.89 -13.83
C SER A 180 11.05 8.47 -12.51
N PHE A 181 10.27 7.99 -11.53
CA PHE A 181 10.79 7.59 -10.24
C PHE A 181 10.40 6.16 -9.86
N ILE A 182 9.11 5.87 -9.69
CA ILE A 182 8.66 4.60 -9.12
C ILE A 182 8.81 3.44 -10.12
N THR A 183 8.53 3.67 -11.40
CA THR A 183 8.74 2.69 -12.48
C THR A 183 10.22 2.26 -12.54
N PRO A 184 11.21 3.17 -12.67
CA PRO A 184 12.62 2.79 -12.61
C PRO A 184 13.04 2.13 -11.29
N LEU A 185 12.56 2.61 -10.14
CA LEU A 185 12.87 2.00 -8.83
C LEU A 185 12.44 0.53 -8.80
N ARG A 186 11.22 0.27 -9.28
CA ARG A 186 10.64 -1.07 -9.35
C ARG A 186 11.36 -1.98 -10.33
N GLU A 187 11.57 -1.52 -11.57
CA GLU A 187 12.06 -2.35 -12.66
C GLU A 187 13.57 -2.60 -12.59
N VAL A 188 14.35 -1.60 -12.20
CA VAL A 188 15.81 -1.68 -12.23
C VAL A 188 16.37 -2.15 -10.89
N TYR A 189 15.80 -1.67 -9.78
CA TYR A 189 16.39 -1.88 -8.46
C TYR A 189 15.64 -2.91 -7.61
N LEU A 190 14.30 -2.89 -7.57
CA LEU A 190 13.56 -3.86 -6.74
C LEU A 190 13.36 -5.21 -7.43
N HIS A 191 13.11 -5.25 -8.74
CA HIS A 191 12.84 -6.47 -9.49
C HIS A 191 13.90 -7.58 -9.31
N PRO A 192 15.23 -7.29 -9.34
CA PRO A 192 16.24 -8.32 -9.10
C PRO A 192 16.12 -9.00 -7.73
N LEU A 193 15.80 -8.23 -6.69
CA LEU A 193 15.61 -8.75 -5.34
C LEU A 193 14.32 -9.56 -5.26
N THR A 194 13.21 -9.02 -5.77
CA THR A 194 11.91 -9.69 -5.68
C THR A 194 11.85 -10.96 -6.51
N ALA A 195 12.56 -11.02 -7.64
CA ALA A 195 12.66 -12.20 -8.47
C ALA A 195 13.34 -13.38 -7.74
N LEU A 196 14.30 -13.09 -6.85
CA LEU A 196 14.96 -14.12 -6.03
C LEU A 196 14.12 -14.47 -4.78
N LEU A 197 13.69 -13.46 -4.02
CA LEU A 197 13.06 -13.64 -2.70
C LEU A 197 11.60 -14.11 -2.77
N TYR A 198 10.90 -13.82 -3.87
CA TYR A 198 9.45 -14.00 -4.01
C TYR A 198 9.05 -14.66 -5.34
N SER A 199 9.93 -15.47 -5.92
CA SER A 199 9.68 -16.18 -7.19
C SER A 199 8.40 -17.03 -7.19
N ASP A 200 8.05 -17.60 -6.05
CA ASP A 200 6.87 -18.45 -5.83
C ASP A 200 5.53 -17.68 -5.79
N CYS A 201 5.56 -16.35 -5.65
CA CYS A 201 4.37 -15.52 -5.55
C CYS A 201 4.35 -14.34 -6.52
N GLY A 202 5.04 -14.47 -7.66
CA GLY A 202 5.00 -13.49 -8.75
C GLY A 202 6.05 -12.38 -8.66
N GLY A 203 7.01 -12.47 -7.73
CA GLY A 203 8.08 -11.48 -7.56
C GLY A 203 8.97 -11.28 -8.80
N SER A 204 8.99 -12.23 -9.74
CA SER A 204 9.72 -12.15 -11.01
C SER A 204 8.94 -11.50 -12.15
N CYS A 205 7.65 -11.21 -11.98
CA CYS A 205 6.77 -10.66 -13.01
C CYS A 205 5.91 -9.50 -12.48
N LEU A 206 6.47 -8.70 -11.58
CA LEU A 206 5.83 -7.48 -11.11
C LEU A 206 5.80 -6.47 -12.28
N ASP A 207 4.63 -6.19 -12.84
CA ASP A 207 4.41 -5.41 -14.07
C ASP A 207 3.61 -4.11 -13.85
N SER A 208 3.07 -3.91 -12.65
CA SER A 208 2.44 -2.66 -12.23
C SER A 208 2.74 -2.34 -10.76
N HIS A 209 2.42 -1.11 -10.35
CA HIS A 209 2.52 -0.69 -8.96
C HIS A 209 1.43 0.30 -8.57
N LYS A 210 1.22 0.46 -7.27
CA LYS A 210 0.56 1.62 -6.67
C LYS A 210 1.46 2.14 -5.56
N ALA A 211 2.00 3.34 -5.73
CA ALA A 211 2.85 3.98 -4.74
C ALA A 211 2.14 5.16 -4.08
N PHE A 212 2.27 5.24 -2.77
CA PHE A 212 1.67 6.29 -1.97
C PHE A 212 2.48 6.51 -0.70
N VAL A 213 2.36 7.71 -0.15
CA VAL A 213 2.98 8.05 1.13
C VAL A 213 1.89 8.19 2.17
N VAL A 214 2.09 7.61 3.35
CA VAL A 214 1.20 7.79 4.51
C VAL A 214 1.91 8.61 5.57
N LYS A 215 1.13 9.42 6.28
CA LYS A 215 1.60 10.28 7.37
C LYS A 215 0.86 9.89 8.64
N TYR A 216 1.64 9.58 9.67
CA TYR A 216 1.13 9.43 11.04
C TYR A 216 1.60 10.62 11.86
N ALA A 217 0.64 11.30 12.49
CA ALA A 217 0.92 12.47 13.32
C ALA A 217 -0.09 12.57 14.47
N MET A 218 0.29 13.28 15.53
CA MET A 218 -0.62 13.53 16.65
C MET A 218 -1.89 14.23 16.17
N ARG A 219 -3.06 13.64 16.43
CA ARG A 219 -4.42 14.08 16.01
C ARG A 219 -4.77 13.83 14.52
N GLU A 220 -3.92 13.14 13.78
CA GLU A 220 -4.24 12.58 12.46
C GLU A 220 -4.45 11.05 12.61
N ASP A 221 -4.07 10.25 11.60
CA ASP A 221 -4.02 8.80 11.76
C ASP A 221 -2.86 8.44 12.72
N LEU A 222 -3.12 7.61 13.73
CA LEU A 222 -2.11 7.19 14.71
C LEU A 222 -1.58 5.79 14.41
N ASP A 223 -2.44 4.90 13.94
CA ASP A 223 -2.21 3.49 13.73
C ASP A 223 -2.76 3.06 12.37
N LEU A 224 -2.54 1.79 12.03
CA LEU A 224 -3.21 1.16 10.90
C LEU A 224 -3.67 -0.22 11.34
N SER A 225 -4.99 -0.45 11.26
CA SER A 225 -5.59 -1.70 11.70
C SER A 225 -5.01 -2.90 10.94
N TYR A 226 -5.13 -4.09 11.53
CA TYR A 226 -4.61 -5.32 10.96
C TYR A 226 -5.25 -5.65 9.59
N HIS A 227 -4.43 -5.74 8.54
CA HIS A 227 -4.87 -5.89 7.16
C HIS A 227 -3.82 -6.61 6.31
N TYR A 228 -4.13 -6.86 5.04
CA TYR A 228 -3.17 -7.29 4.03
C TYR A 228 -3.17 -6.29 2.88
N ASP A 229 -2.09 -6.26 2.11
CA ASP A 229 -1.98 -5.41 0.95
C ASP A 229 -2.56 -6.04 -0.30
N ASN A 230 -3.17 -5.21 -1.13
CA ASN A 230 -3.55 -5.63 -2.48
C ASN A 230 -2.33 -5.60 -3.41
N ALA A 231 -1.32 -6.41 -3.11
CA ALA A 231 -0.03 -6.54 -3.79
C ALA A 231 0.46 -7.99 -3.79
N GLU A 232 1.38 -8.35 -4.69
CA GLU A 232 2.15 -9.59 -4.57
C GLU A 232 3.31 -9.38 -3.60
N VAL A 233 4.01 -8.25 -3.76
CA VAL A 233 5.10 -7.81 -2.89
C VAL A 233 4.89 -6.34 -2.53
N THR A 234 5.10 -6.00 -1.26
CA THR A 234 5.05 -4.63 -0.76
C THR A 234 6.44 -4.22 -0.28
N LEU A 235 6.83 -2.99 -0.60
CA LEU A 235 7.93 -2.29 0.07
C LEU A 235 7.34 -1.15 0.90
N ASN A 236 7.69 -1.09 2.19
CA ASN A 236 7.33 -0.01 3.10
C ASN A 236 8.60 0.63 3.64
N VAL A 237 8.90 1.87 3.24
CA VAL A 237 10.12 2.60 3.60
C VAL A 237 9.80 3.71 4.56
N SER A 238 10.51 3.74 5.70
CA SER A 238 10.46 4.87 6.63
C SER A 238 11.24 6.04 6.03
N LEU A 239 10.56 7.10 5.58
CA LEU A 239 11.24 8.26 5.00
C LEU A 239 11.87 9.14 6.10
N GLY A 240 11.24 9.22 7.28
CA GLY A 240 11.80 9.90 8.45
C GLY A 240 10.84 10.83 9.20
N LYS A 241 11.44 11.89 9.75
CA LYS A 241 11.10 12.65 10.97
C LYS A 241 11.27 11.85 12.27
N ASP A 242 11.58 12.56 13.35
CA ASP A 242 11.73 11.94 14.67
C ASP A 242 10.34 11.55 15.19
N PHE A 243 10.18 10.27 15.54
CA PHE A 243 9.01 9.73 16.21
C PHE A 243 9.43 8.66 17.22
N THR A 244 8.54 8.37 18.17
CA THR A 244 8.71 7.28 19.13
C THR A 244 7.56 6.30 19.01
N GLU A 245 7.83 5.02 19.25
CA GLU A 245 6.90 3.90 18.99
C GLU A 245 6.54 3.81 17.50
N GLY A 246 5.35 3.31 17.15
CA GLY A 246 4.94 3.22 15.75
C GLY A 246 5.51 2.03 14.99
N ASN A 247 5.98 0.99 15.67
CA ASN A 247 6.50 -0.20 15.01
C ASN A 247 5.41 -0.88 14.16
N LEU A 248 5.85 -1.65 13.16
CA LEU A 248 4.94 -2.53 12.45
C LEU A 248 4.80 -3.82 13.24
N PHE A 249 3.67 -4.49 13.09
CA PHE A 249 3.52 -5.85 13.57
C PHE A 249 3.01 -6.71 12.42
N PHE A 250 3.54 -7.92 12.32
CA PHE A 250 3.19 -8.90 11.30
C PHE A 250 2.65 -10.14 11.97
N GLY A 251 1.54 -10.65 11.46
CA GLY A 251 1.10 -12.01 11.76
C GLY A 251 1.29 -12.91 10.56
N ASP A 252 0.52 -13.99 10.54
CA ASP A 252 0.55 -14.97 9.47
C ASP A 252 -0.01 -14.44 8.14
N MET A 253 0.10 -15.29 7.11
CA MET A 253 -0.58 -15.05 5.84
C MET A 253 -2.09 -14.97 6.04
N ARG A 254 -2.77 -14.19 5.21
CA ARG A 254 -4.24 -13.99 5.23
C ARG A 254 -5.08 -15.27 5.35
N GLN A 255 -4.58 -16.42 4.88
CA GLN A 255 -5.29 -17.70 4.94
C GLN A 255 -5.37 -18.29 6.35
N VAL A 256 -4.51 -17.86 7.28
CA VAL A 256 -4.51 -18.35 8.67
C VAL A 256 -5.55 -17.57 9.48
N PRO A 257 -6.43 -18.26 10.25
CA PRO A 257 -7.41 -17.60 11.09
C PRO A 257 -6.76 -16.71 12.16
N LEU A 258 -7.35 -15.53 12.40
CA LEU A 258 -6.93 -14.57 13.43
C LEU A 258 -6.75 -15.18 14.83
N SER A 259 -7.56 -16.19 15.19
CA SER A 259 -7.49 -16.87 16.48
C SER A 259 -6.24 -17.74 16.66
N GLU A 260 -5.56 -18.06 15.57
CA GLU A 260 -4.38 -18.92 15.52
C GLU A 260 -3.10 -18.13 15.22
N THR A 261 -3.23 -16.82 14.97
CA THR A 261 -2.11 -15.98 14.58
C THR A 261 -1.39 -15.39 15.77
N GLU A 262 -0.07 -15.54 15.78
CA GLU A 262 0.83 -14.77 16.66
C GLU A 262 1.40 -13.59 15.88
N CYS A 263 1.35 -12.40 16.48
CA CYS A 263 1.93 -11.19 15.90
C CYS A 263 3.33 -10.96 16.44
N VAL A 264 4.25 -10.63 15.54
CA VAL A 264 5.63 -10.27 15.84
C VAL A 264 5.82 -8.80 15.51
N GLU A 265 6.32 -8.05 16.48
CA GLU A 265 6.66 -6.65 16.29
C GLU A 265 7.99 -6.50 15.57
N VAL A 266 8.03 -5.56 14.63
CA VAL A 266 9.16 -5.28 13.75
C VAL A 266 9.39 -3.78 13.80
N GLU A 267 10.56 -3.40 14.30
CA GLU A 267 10.94 -1.99 14.37
C GLU A 267 11.00 -1.36 12.98
N HIS A 268 10.68 -0.08 12.89
CA HIS A 268 10.76 0.66 11.65
C HIS A 268 11.83 1.74 11.74
N HIS A 269 12.95 1.55 11.04
CA HIS A 269 14.10 2.44 11.11
C HIS A 269 14.07 3.45 9.97
N VAL A 270 14.37 4.70 10.27
CA VAL A 270 14.41 5.78 9.26
C VAL A 270 15.40 5.43 8.15
N THR A 271 15.02 5.70 6.90
CA THR A 271 15.70 5.36 5.64
C THR A 271 15.67 3.90 5.20
N GLU A 272 15.20 3.00 6.06
CA GLU A 272 15.12 1.57 5.77
C GLU A 272 13.75 1.16 5.27
N GLY A 273 13.74 0.12 4.45
CA GLY A 273 12.56 -0.50 3.88
C GLY A 273 12.33 -1.89 4.44
N LEU A 274 11.07 -2.20 4.72
CA LEU A 274 10.58 -3.56 4.94
C LEU A 274 9.96 -4.07 3.65
N LEU A 275 10.54 -5.13 3.09
CA LEU A 275 10.05 -5.84 1.93
C LEU A 275 9.36 -7.13 2.39
N HIS A 276 8.10 -7.31 1.99
CA HIS A 276 7.30 -8.46 2.41
C HIS A 276 6.27 -8.87 1.35
N ARG A 277 5.70 -10.06 1.50
CA ARG A 277 4.56 -10.48 0.68
C ARG A 277 3.34 -9.62 1.01
N GLY A 278 2.57 -9.22 0.00
CA GLY A 278 1.37 -8.41 0.22
C GLY A 278 0.29 -9.15 1.02
N GLN A 279 0.27 -10.49 0.98
CA GLN A 279 -0.67 -11.31 1.75
C GLN A 279 -0.29 -11.51 3.23
N HIS A 280 0.89 -11.05 3.67
CA HIS A 280 1.19 -11.02 5.10
C HIS A 280 0.23 -10.05 5.78
N MET A 281 -0.47 -10.56 6.78
CA MET A 281 -1.30 -9.71 7.60
C MET A 281 -0.41 -8.87 8.51
N HIS A 282 -0.64 -7.57 8.55
CA HIS A 282 0.17 -6.64 9.31
C HIS A 282 -0.62 -5.39 9.70
N GLY A 283 -0.05 -4.60 10.60
CA GLY A 283 -0.57 -3.30 10.99
C GLY A 283 0.54 -2.40 11.49
N ALA A 284 0.19 -1.16 11.81
CA ALA A 284 1.09 -0.21 12.44
C ALA A 284 0.58 0.09 13.85
N LEU A 285 1.46 -0.03 14.84
CA LEU A 285 1.19 0.42 16.20
C LEU A 285 1.11 1.95 16.26
N PRO A 286 0.43 2.52 17.27
CA PRO A 286 0.34 3.97 17.41
C PRO A 286 1.70 4.61 17.71
N ILE A 287 1.98 5.75 17.09
CA ILE A 287 3.09 6.62 17.51
C ILE A 287 2.75 7.30 18.85
N SER A 288 3.75 7.49 19.71
CA SER A 288 3.58 8.21 20.99
C SER A 288 4.06 9.66 20.94
N SER A 289 4.90 10.01 19.95
CA SER A 289 5.31 11.38 19.68
C SER A 289 5.82 11.53 18.25
N GLY A 290 5.93 12.77 17.78
CA GLY A 290 6.58 13.10 16.50
C GLY A 290 5.69 12.96 15.27
N THR A 291 6.32 12.68 14.13
CA THR A 291 5.64 12.48 12.84
C THR A 291 6.38 11.39 12.09
N ARG A 292 5.64 10.47 11.49
CA ARG A 292 6.21 9.37 10.71
C ARG A 292 5.67 9.42 9.30
N TRP A 293 6.59 9.48 8.34
CA TRP A 293 6.29 9.41 6.91
C TRP A 293 6.78 8.08 6.35
N ASN A 294 5.88 7.32 5.72
CA ASN A 294 6.23 6.06 5.08
C ASN A 294 5.89 6.06 3.59
N LEU A 295 6.86 5.75 2.74
CA LEU A 295 6.60 5.39 1.34
C LEU A 295 6.18 3.93 1.26
N ILE A 296 5.02 3.67 0.68
CA ILE A 296 4.50 2.33 0.47
C ILE A 296 4.36 2.09 -1.03
N ILE A 297 4.94 0.99 -1.53
CA ILE A 297 4.86 0.57 -2.92
C ILE A 297 4.24 -0.82 -2.97
N TRP A 298 2.99 -0.87 -3.43
CA TRP A 298 2.32 -2.12 -3.75
C TRP A 298 2.70 -2.57 -5.15
N MET A 299 3.56 -3.57 -5.27
CA MET A 299 3.99 -4.12 -6.56
C MET A 299 3.11 -5.31 -6.93
N ARG A 300 2.69 -5.35 -8.20
CA ARG A 300 1.68 -6.27 -8.69
C ARG A 300 2.13 -7.00 -9.94
N ALA A 301 1.72 -8.26 -10.06
CA ALA A 301 1.92 -9.13 -11.20
C ALA A 301 0.57 -9.45 -11.87
N SER A 302 0.30 -8.85 -13.03
CA SER A 302 -0.89 -9.15 -13.83
C SER A 302 -0.98 -10.64 -14.17
N ARG A 303 0.17 -11.31 -14.41
CA ARG A 303 0.21 -12.75 -14.67
C ARG A 303 -0.44 -13.59 -13.57
N GLU A 304 -0.30 -13.21 -12.31
CA GLU A 304 -0.94 -13.92 -11.19
C GLU A 304 -2.39 -13.45 -11.00
N ARG A 305 -2.61 -12.14 -11.02
CA ARG A 305 -3.94 -11.53 -10.78
C ARG A 305 -4.98 -11.85 -11.85
N ASN A 306 -4.53 -12.08 -13.08
CA ASN A 306 -5.41 -12.44 -14.19
C ASN A 306 -5.88 -13.89 -14.09
N LYS A 307 -5.19 -14.75 -13.33
CA LYS A 307 -5.64 -16.12 -13.04
C LYS A 307 -6.68 -16.12 -11.92
N LEU A 308 -6.35 -15.43 -10.81
CA LEU A 308 -7.13 -15.41 -9.58
C LEU A 308 -7.08 -14.02 -8.97
N CYS A 309 -8.25 -13.46 -8.64
CA CYS A 309 -8.31 -12.21 -7.91
C CYS A 309 -7.78 -12.42 -6.47
N PRO A 310 -6.79 -11.66 -6.01
CA PRO A 310 -6.24 -11.82 -4.66
C PRO A 310 -7.23 -11.40 -3.57
N MET A 311 -8.31 -10.68 -3.90
CA MET A 311 -9.33 -10.26 -2.94
C MET A 311 -10.36 -11.37 -2.68
N CYS A 312 -10.97 -11.92 -3.74
CA CYS A 312 -12.08 -12.88 -3.63
C CYS A 312 -11.70 -14.33 -3.98
N GLY A 313 -10.51 -14.59 -4.53
CA GLY A 313 -10.07 -15.92 -4.93
C GLY A 313 -10.82 -16.50 -6.15
N LEU A 314 -11.54 -15.68 -6.91
CA LEU A 314 -12.24 -16.09 -8.13
C LEU A 314 -11.46 -15.69 -9.38
N ILE A 315 -11.73 -16.38 -10.50
CA ILE A 315 -11.12 -16.06 -11.80
C ILE A 315 -11.50 -14.64 -12.20
N SER A 316 -10.49 -13.82 -12.52
CA SER A 316 -10.68 -12.47 -13.03
C SER A 316 -11.27 -12.55 -14.44
N VAL A 317 -12.58 -12.36 -14.58
CA VAL A 317 -13.25 -12.21 -15.88
C VAL A 317 -13.08 -10.78 -16.37
N SER A 318 -12.80 -10.60 -17.66
CA SER A 318 -12.74 -9.29 -18.30
C SER A 318 -14.09 -8.57 -18.15
N SER A 319 -14.08 -7.38 -17.56
CA SER A 319 -15.18 -6.41 -17.66
C SER A 319 -14.98 -5.53 -18.88
#